data_AF-A0A3P9MV87-F1
#
_entry.id   AF-A0A3P9MV87-F1
#
_cell.length_a   1.000
_cell.length_b   1.000
_cell.length_c   1.000
_cell.angle_alpha   90.00
_cell.angle_beta   90.00
_cell.angle_gamma   90.00
#
_symmetry.space_group_name_H-M   'P 1'
#
loop_
_entity.id
_entity.type
_entity.pdbx_description
1 polymer ?
#
loop_
_entity_poly.entity_id
_entity_poly.type
_entity_poly.pdbx_seq_one_letter_code
_entity_poly.pdbx_strand_id
1 'polypeptide(L)'
;MHKLLNFNNPVDHEPIRVAYSDGKAGLKIEVSGPFFKGFHPPAEPGLPDLSLRIYEVASSVFLDSTKNNYLGVFPHYLTPQQLLPIEFTTTITGDTWQGQALIPWTYFPPNVNKMNCYASHGIRENRTHEALYPVPKEDRVEGLYPDA
;
A
#
# COMPACT_ATOMS: atom_id res chain seq x y z
N MET A 1 5.45 -10.00 11.05
CA MET A 1 5.54 -8.75 10.27
C MET A 1 6.77 -8.82 9.39
N HIS A 2 6.62 -8.48 8.11
CA HIS A 2 7.70 -8.39 7.14
C HIS A 2 8.13 -6.94 6.96
N LYS A 3 9.42 -6.71 6.72
CA LYS A 3 9.98 -5.38 6.43
C LYS A 3 9.92 -5.13 4.93
N LEU A 4 9.57 -3.91 4.53
CA LEU A 4 9.74 -3.48 3.14
C LEU A 4 11.18 -2.98 2.92
N LEU A 5 11.65 -3.08 1.67
CA LEU A 5 12.98 -2.69 1.22
C LEU A 5 12.86 -1.63 0.13
N ASN A 6 13.84 -0.75 -0.06
CA ASN A 6 13.86 0.18 -1.19
C ASN A 6 14.20 -0.58 -2.48
N PHE A 7 13.16 -1.18 -3.09
CA PHE A 7 13.15 -2.05 -4.27
C PHE A 7 14.10 -3.26 -4.27
N ASN A 8 15.24 -3.23 -3.58
CA ASN A 8 16.24 -4.29 -3.44
C ASN A 8 17.30 -3.95 -2.37
N ASN A 9 17.34 -2.71 -1.85
CA ASN A 9 18.31 -2.27 -0.86
C ASN A 9 17.65 -2.02 0.50
N PRO A 10 18.38 -2.19 1.62
CA PRO A 10 17.95 -1.66 2.90
C PRO A 10 17.67 -0.16 2.80
N VAL A 11 16.64 0.30 3.51
CA VAL A 11 16.42 1.73 3.75
C VAL A 11 17.36 2.23 4.85
N ASP A 12 17.64 3.53 4.85
CA ASP A 12 18.49 4.22 5.84
C ASP A 12 17.73 4.67 7.10
N HIS A 13 16.46 4.30 7.20
CA HIS A 13 15.57 4.54 8.34
C HIS A 13 14.90 3.23 8.79
N GLU A 14 14.09 3.26 9.86
CA GLU A 14 13.27 2.09 10.23
C GLU A 14 12.27 1.77 9.10
N PRO A 15 12.25 0.55 8.54
CA PRO A 15 11.40 0.23 7.39
C PRO A 15 9.93 0.16 7.79
N ILE A 16 9.06 0.44 6.82
CA ILE A 16 7.64 0.12 6.96
C ILE A 16 7.50 -1.40 7.10
N ARG A 17 6.57 -1.82 7.95
CA ARG A 17 6.29 -3.22 8.24
C ARG A 17 4.87 -3.57 7.86
N VAL A 18 4.68 -4.74 7.27
CA VAL A 18 3.37 -5.28 6.89
C VAL A 18 3.13 -6.65 7.49
N ALA A 19 1.90 -6.93 7.89
CA ALA A 19 1.42 -8.25 8.25
C ALA A 19 0.10 -8.56 7.53
N TYR A 20 -0.04 -9.82 7.15
CA TYR A 20 -1.26 -10.37 6.58
C TYR A 20 -1.75 -11.46 7.52
N SER A 21 -3.05 -11.47 7.80
CA SER A 21 -3.69 -12.56 8.55
C SER A 21 -5.03 -12.91 7.93
N ASP A 22 -5.38 -14.18 8.04
CA ASP A 22 -6.65 -14.73 7.62
C ASP A 22 -7.76 -14.30 8.58
N GLY A 23 -8.74 -13.57 8.08
CA GLY A 23 -9.99 -13.29 8.76
C GLY A 23 -11.11 -14.16 8.19
N LYS A 24 -12.10 -14.52 9.02
CA LYS A 24 -13.30 -15.21 8.53
C LYS A 24 -14.03 -14.43 7.44
N ALA A 25 -14.03 -13.10 7.52
CA ALA A 25 -14.72 -12.21 6.58
C ALA A 25 -13.84 -11.70 5.43
N GLY A 26 -12.51 -11.86 5.51
CA GLY A 26 -11.60 -11.27 4.53
C GLY A 26 -10.13 -11.38 4.94
N LEU A 27 -9.24 -10.88 4.08
CA LEU A 27 -7.83 -10.72 4.39
C LEU A 27 -7.63 -9.47 5.25
N LYS A 28 -7.04 -9.65 6.43
CA LYS A 28 -6.64 -8.53 7.29
C LYS A 28 -5.22 -8.11 6.92
N ILE A 29 -5.05 -6.83 6.62
CA ILE A 29 -3.76 -6.20 6.31
C ILE A 29 -3.46 -5.20 7.42
N GLU A 30 -2.27 -5.32 8.01
CA GLU A 30 -1.78 -4.41 9.05
C GLU A 30 -0.45 -3.82 8.62
N VAL A 31 -0.36 -2.49 8.65
CA VAL A 31 0.83 -1.73 8.29
C VAL A 31 1.25 -0.89 9.49
N SER A 32 2.54 -0.81 9.74
CA SER A 32 3.10 0.06 10.79
C SER A 32 4.48 0.56 10.41
N GLY A 33 4.81 1.76 10.83
CA GLY A 33 6.16 2.29 10.64
C GLY A 33 6.35 3.67 11.23
N PRO A 34 7.55 4.25 11.06
CA PRO A 34 7.77 5.66 11.31
C PRO A 34 6.80 6.51 10.49
N PHE A 35 6.41 7.64 11.07
CA PHE A 35 5.61 8.66 10.43
C PHE A 35 6.52 9.81 10.02
N PHE A 36 6.69 9.99 8.72
CA PHE A 36 7.70 10.91 8.16
C PHE A 36 7.21 12.35 8.07
N LYS A 37 6.01 12.64 8.59
CA LYS A 37 5.42 13.98 8.70
C LYS A 37 5.43 14.74 7.36
N GLY A 38 5.15 14.02 6.26
CA GLY A 38 5.08 14.58 4.92
C GLY A 38 3.89 15.54 4.73
N PHE A 39 3.48 15.74 3.48
CA PHE A 39 2.17 16.33 3.23
C PHE A 39 1.09 15.41 3.85
N HIS A 40 0.05 15.99 4.46
CA HIS A 40 -1.12 15.25 4.94
C HIS A 40 -2.35 15.81 4.24
N PRO A 41 -3.30 14.95 3.82
CA PRO A 41 -4.54 15.44 3.26
C PRO A 41 -5.28 16.26 4.31
N PRO A 42 -5.83 17.43 3.94
CA PRO A 42 -6.91 17.99 4.71
C PRO A 42 -8.14 17.09 4.49
N ALA A 43 -8.63 16.52 5.57
CA ALA A 43 -10.03 16.11 5.76
C ALA A 43 -10.45 14.65 5.46
N GLU A 44 -11.74 14.46 5.73
CA GLU A 44 -12.41 13.34 6.40
C GLU A 44 -12.41 11.99 5.67
N PRO A 45 -12.59 10.88 6.41
CA PRO A 45 -12.75 9.56 5.82
C PRO A 45 -14.01 9.53 4.95
N GLY A 46 -13.87 9.43 3.63
CA GLY A 46 -15.01 9.18 2.76
C GLY A 46 -14.91 9.87 1.42
N LEU A 47 -14.22 9.21 0.50
CA LEU A 47 -14.42 9.07 -0.94
C LEU A 47 -13.06 8.70 -1.56
N PRO A 48 -13.03 7.93 -2.66
CA PRO A 48 -11.79 7.60 -3.34
C PRO A 48 -11.14 8.85 -3.92
N ASP A 49 -9.93 9.17 -3.44
CA ASP A 49 -9.16 10.31 -3.93
C ASP A 49 -7.78 9.83 -4.41
N LEU A 50 -7.52 9.96 -5.71
CA LEU A 50 -6.23 9.62 -6.32
C LEU A 50 -5.11 10.55 -5.84
N SER A 51 -5.45 11.76 -5.37
CA SER A 51 -4.48 12.69 -4.78
C SER A 51 -3.82 12.11 -3.55
N LEU A 52 -4.44 11.11 -2.89
CA LEU A 52 -3.88 10.50 -1.68
C LEU A 52 -2.55 9.79 -1.91
N ARG A 53 -2.24 9.43 -3.17
CA ARG A 53 -0.95 8.81 -3.54
C ARG A 53 0.24 9.76 -3.34
N ILE A 54 0.02 11.07 -3.25
CA ILE A 54 1.09 12.07 -3.03
C ILE A 54 1.52 12.17 -1.56
N TYR A 55 0.73 11.58 -0.65
CA TYR A 55 1.01 11.53 0.77
C TYR A 55 1.78 10.27 1.16
N GLU A 56 2.11 10.18 2.44
CA GLU A 56 2.61 8.93 3.02
C GLU A 56 1.53 7.83 2.92
N VAL A 57 1.86 6.73 2.25
CA VAL A 57 0.90 5.69 1.87
C VAL A 57 1.53 4.31 1.85
N ALA A 58 0.75 3.29 2.22
CA ALA A 58 1.03 1.91 1.87
C ALA A 58 -0.09 1.31 1.01
N SER A 59 0.29 0.43 0.08
CA SER A 59 -0.63 -0.28 -0.79
C SER A 59 -0.23 -1.74 -0.96
N SER A 60 -1.19 -2.60 -1.29
CA SER A 60 -0.93 -4.00 -1.64
C SER A 60 -1.52 -4.32 -3.01
N VAL A 61 -0.90 -5.25 -3.75
CA VAL A 61 -1.40 -5.73 -5.03
C VAL A 61 -1.43 -7.25 -4.98
N PHE A 62 -2.54 -7.84 -5.42
CA PHE A 62 -2.77 -9.28 -5.50
C PHE A 62 -3.11 -9.64 -6.94
N LEU A 63 -2.33 -10.52 -7.55
CA LEU A 63 -2.37 -10.80 -8.97
C LEU A 63 -2.68 -12.28 -9.23
N ASP A 64 -3.65 -12.52 -10.10
CA ASP A 64 -3.76 -13.76 -10.88
C ASP A 64 -2.95 -13.60 -12.17
N SER A 65 -1.72 -14.09 -12.14
CA SER A 65 -0.80 -13.96 -13.28
C SER A 65 -1.19 -14.83 -14.48
N THR A 66 -2.13 -15.77 -14.31
CA THR A 66 -2.59 -16.61 -15.44
C THR A 66 -3.60 -15.88 -16.33
N LYS A 67 -4.34 -14.92 -15.75
CA LYS A 67 -5.38 -14.13 -16.44
C LYS A 67 -5.05 -12.64 -16.52
N ASN A 68 -3.89 -12.23 -16.01
CA ASN A 68 -3.51 -10.83 -15.86
C ASN A 68 -4.59 -9.99 -15.16
N ASN A 69 -5.24 -10.58 -14.15
CA ASN A 69 -6.31 -9.95 -13.37
C ASN A 69 -5.79 -9.67 -11.96
N TYR A 70 -6.04 -8.48 -11.42
CA TYR A 70 -5.48 -8.08 -10.14
C TYR A 70 -6.45 -7.29 -9.28
N LEU A 71 -6.20 -7.36 -7.97
CA LEU A 71 -6.79 -6.48 -6.96
C LEU A 71 -5.68 -5.59 -6.41
N GLY A 72 -5.83 -4.28 -6.57
CA GLY A 72 -5.05 -3.33 -5.78
C GLY A 72 -5.73 -3.10 -4.43
N VAL A 73 -4.97 -2.62 -3.45
CA VAL A 73 -5.48 -2.13 -2.19
C VAL A 73 -4.71 -0.87 -1.91
N PHE A 74 -5.31 0.26 -2.22
CA PHE A 74 -4.79 1.58 -1.94
C PHE A 74 -5.64 2.22 -0.85
N PRO A 75 -5.17 3.29 -0.18
CA PRO A 75 -6.04 4.10 0.64
C PRO A 75 -7.25 4.52 -0.19
N HIS A 76 -8.43 4.16 0.28
CA HIS A 76 -9.73 4.54 -0.26
C HIS A 76 -10.15 3.94 -1.62
N TYR A 77 -9.36 3.07 -2.28
CA TYR A 77 -9.82 2.32 -3.46
C TYR A 77 -9.06 1.02 -3.70
N LEU A 78 -9.75 0.04 -4.28
CA LEU A 78 -9.21 -1.28 -4.59
C LEU A 78 -8.70 -1.37 -6.04
N THR A 79 -9.37 -0.73 -7.00
CA THR A 79 -8.83 -0.61 -8.37
C THR A 79 -9.28 0.72 -8.98
N PRO A 80 -8.55 1.25 -9.99
CA PRO A 80 -9.01 2.43 -10.74
C PRO A 80 -10.38 2.23 -11.41
N GLN A 81 -10.81 0.97 -11.61
CA GLN A 81 -12.08 0.64 -12.26
C GLN A 81 -13.24 0.37 -11.29
N GLN A 82 -12.97 0.06 -10.01
CA GLN A 82 -14.01 -0.29 -9.04
C GLN A 82 -13.70 0.33 -7.66
N LEU A 83 -14.49 1.35 -7.32
CA LEU A 83 -14.49 2.02 -6.02
C LEU A 83 -15.30 1.19 -5.01
N LEU A 84 -14.77 0.03 -4.64
CA LEU A 84 -15.40 -0.85 -3.65
C LEU A 84 -15.10 -0.35 -2.23
N PRO A 85 -16.10 -0.33 -1.33
CA PRO A 85 -15.90 0.11 0.04
C PRO A 85 -14.98 -0.85 0.79
N ILE A 86 -14.02 -0.29 1.52
CA ILE A 86 -13.15 -1.02 2.45
C ILE A 86 -13.26 -0.34 3.80
N GLU A 87 -13.38 -1.14 4.85
CA GLU A 87 -13.14 -0.66 6.20
C GLU A 87 -11.64 -0.55 6.45
N PHE A 88 -11.17 0.66 6.73
CA PHE A 88 -9.80 0.90 7.14
C PHE A 88 -9.77 1.82 8.35
N THR A 89 -8.73 1.66 9.17
CA THR A 89 -8.42 2.54 10.29
C THR A 89 -6.96 2.95 10.21
N THR A 90 -6.69 4.20 10.57
CA THR A 90 -5.33 4.72 10.66
C THR A 90 -5.17 5.48 11.95
N THR A 91 -4.08 5.23 12.67
CA THR A 91 -3.75 5.92 13.92
C THR A 91 -2.31 6.40 13.87
N ILE A 92 -2.09 7.67 14.18
CA ILE A 92 -0.75 8.25 14.37
C ILE A 92 -0.50 8.34 15.87
N THR A 93 0.64 7.84 16.34
CA THR A 93 1.06 7.92 17.75
C THR A 93 2.51 8.38 17.80
N GLY A 94 2.72 9.64 18.21
CA GLY A 94 4.03 10.27 18.21
C GLY A 94 4.63 10.32 16.80
N ASP A 95 5.78 9.66 16.63
CA ASP A 95 6.52 9.57 15.37
C ASP A 95 6.27 8.25 14.61
N THR A 96 5.15 7.59 14.89
CA THR A 96 4.75 6.34 14.21
C THR A 96 3.31 6.38 13.77
N TRP A 97 2.99 5.61 12.73
CA TRP A 97 1.61 5.37 12.32
C TRP A 97 1.33 3.88 12.17
N GLN A 98 0.05 3.54 12.30
CA GLN A 98 -0.49 2.21 12.10
C GLN A 98 -1.72 2.31 11.21
N GLY A 99 -1.80 1.44 10.22
CA GLY A 99 -2.94 1.28 9.34
C GLY A 99 -3.46 -0.15 9.39
N GLN A 100 -4.77 -0.32 9.35
CA GLN A 100 -5.40 -1.63 9.26
C GLN A 100 -6.53 -1.59 8.23
N ALA A 101 -6.63 -2.63 7.40
CA ALA A 101 -7.73 -2.81 6.47
C ALA A 101 -8.23 -4.27 6.49
N LEU A 102 -9.53 -4.46 6.32
CA LEU A 102 -10.14 -5.78 6.12
C LEU A 102 -10.69 -5.86 4.69
N ILE A 103 -10.11 -6.74 3.87
CA ILE A 103 -10.46 -6.87 2.47
C ILE A 103 -11.36 -8.11 2.29
N PRO A 104 -12.64 -7.96 1.93
CA PRO A 104 -13.53 -9.10 1.71
C PRO A 104 -12.96 -10.12 0.72
N TRP A 105 -13.11 -11.40 1.01
CA TRP A 105 -12.64 -12.48 0.13
C TRP A 105 -13.25 -12.41 -1.28
N THR A 106 -14.47 -11.88 -1.38
CA THR A 106 -15.20 -11.69 -2.64
C THR A 106 -14.56 -10.69 -3.59
N TYR A 107 -13.60 -9.88 -3.12
CA TYR A 107 -12.91 -8.89 -3.94
C TYR A 107 -11.68 -9.45 -4.65
N PHE A 108 -11.14 -10.59 -4.17
CA PHE A 108 -9.94 -11.18 -4.74
C PHE A 108 -10.26 -11.91 -6.05
N PRO A 109 -9.35 -11.84 -7.06
CA PRO A 109 -9.35 -12.81 -8.14
C PRO A 109 -9.37 -14.24 -7.57
N PRO A 110 -10.08 -15.19 -8.20
CA PRO A 110 -10.22 -16.54 -7.67
C PRO A 110 -8.90 -17.33 -7.63
N ASN A 111 -7.86 -16.86 -8.34
CA ASN A 111 -6.56 -17.52 -8.45
C ASN A 111 -5.41 -16.52 -8.22
N VAL A 112 -5.47 -15.76 -7.11
CA VAL A 112 -4.32 -14.94 -6.71
C VAL A 112 -3.12 -15.86 -6.44
N ASN A 113 -2.07 -15.67 -7.21
CA ASN A 113 -0.84 -16.47 -7.15
C ASN A 113 0.44 -15.63 -7.03
N LYS A 114 0.32 -14.30 -7.05
CA LYS A 114 1.39 -13.35 -6.79
C LYS A 114 0.86 -12.19 -5.94
N MET A 115 1.73 -11.60 -5.14
CA MET A 115 1.39 -10.39 -4.39
C MET A 115 2.62 -9.52 -4.16
N ASN A 116 2.40 -8.22 -3.93
CA ASN A 116 3.43 -7.32 -3.41
C ASN A 116 2.78 -6.25 -2.52
N CYS A 117 3.59 -5.61 -1.68
CA CYS A 117 3.20 -4.46 -0.88
C CYS A 117 4.19 -3.34 -1.13
N TYR A 118 3.71 -2.11 -1.19
CA TYR A 118 4.50 -0.93 -1.39
C TYR A 118 4.23 0.07 -0.28
N ALA A 119 5.25 0.84 0.07
CA ALA A 119 5.09 2.04 0.87
C ALA A 119 5.81 3.20 0.20
N SER A 120 5.28 4.41 0.37
CA SER A 120 5.95 5.61 -0.08
C SER A 120 5.78 6.72 0.92
N HIS A 121 6.88 7.44 1.18
CA HIS A 121 6.97 8.53 2.13
C HIS A 121 7.99 9.56 1.65
N GLY A 122 8.11 10.70 2.35
CA GLY A 122 8.87 11.85 1.89
C GLY A 122 8.01 12.88 1.14
N ILE A 123 8.65 13.87 0.53
CA ILE A 123 7.98 15.04 -0.08
C ILE A 123 8.48 15.23 -1.51
N ARG A 124 7.54 15.30 -2.48
CA ARG A 124 7.79 15.60 -3.90
C ARG A 124 8.86 14.70 -4.51
N GLU A 125 9.91 15.29 -5.09
CA GLU A 125 11.03 14.64 -5.77
C GLU A 125 11.89 13.76 -4.82
N ASN A 126 11.80 13.96 -3.50
CA ASN A 126 12.61 13.25 -2.50
C ASN A 126 11.83 12.10 -1.85
N ARG A 127 10.89 11.50 -2.57
CA ARG A 127 10.13 10.37 -2.06
C ARG A 127 10.96 9.10 -2.05
N THR A 128 10.81 8.36 -0.96
CA THR A 128 11.34 7.00 -0.84
C THR A 128 10.22 6.03 -1.16
N HIS A 129 10.55 4.98 -1.90
CA HIS A 129 9.64 3.89 -2.23
C HIS A 129 10.19 2.59 -1.68
N GLU A 130 9.38 1.90 -0.90
CA GLU A 130 9.68 0.59 -0.36
C GLU A 130 8.74 -0.45 -0.96
N ALA A 131 9.22 -1.68 -1.10
CA ALA A 131 8.49 -2.83 -1.59
C ALA A 131 8.78 -4.05 -0.72
N LEU A 132 7.77 -4.89 -0.48
CA LEU A 132 7.93 -6.14 0.26
C LEU A 132 8.77 -7.15 -0.52
N TYR A 133 8.48 -7.29 -1.81
CA TYR A 133 9.29 -8.05 -2.74
C TYR A 133 9.98 -7.11 -3.73
N PRO A 134 11.25 -7.40 -4.07
CA PRO A 134 11.99 -6.59 -5.01
C PRO A 134 11.30 -6.31 -6.34
N VAL A 135 11.49 -5.09 -6.85
CA VAL A 135 11.02 -4.70 -8.19
C VAL A 135 12.24 -4.52 -9.10
N PRO A 136 12.39 -5.37 -10.13
CA PRO A 136 13.43 -5.21 -11.16
C PRO A 136 13.39 -3.81 -11.77
N LYS A 137 14.55 -3.25 -12.11
CA LYS A 137 14.62 -1.87 -12.63
C LYS A 137 13.81 -1.71 -13.92
N GLU A 138 13.80 -2.72 -14.79
CA GLU A 138 13.02 -2.75 -16.02
C GLU A 138 11.50 -2.74 -15.81
N ASP A 139 11.02 -3.20 -14.65
CA ASP A 139 9.60 -3.24 -14.30
C ASP A 139 9.14 -2.00 -13.51
N ARG A 140 10.05 -1.05 -13.26
CA ARG A 140 9.72 0.23 -12.63
C ARG A 140 9.10 1.14 -13.67
N VAL A 141 7.78 1.12 -13.75
CA VAL A 141 7.03 2.02 -14.62
C VAL A 141 7.03 3.43 -14.02
N GLU A 142 7.64 4.39 -14.71
CA GLU A 142 7.50 5.82 -14.43
C GLU A 142 6.00 6.20 -14.41
N GLY A 143 5.55 6.86 -13.34
CA GLY A 143 4.16 7.31 -13.18
C GLY A 143 3.17 6.29 -12.56
N LEU A 144 3.55 5.03 -12.33
CA LEU A 144 2.77 4.13 -11.44
C LEU A 144 2.98 4.49 -9.96
N TYR A 145 4.14 5.03 -9.67
CA TYR A 145 4.46 5.82 -8.49
C TYR A 145 4.42 7.27 -8.97
N PRO A 146 3.55 8.15 -8.43
CA PRO A 146 3.63 9.56 -8.77
C PRO A 146 4.98 10.06 -8.27
N ASP A 147 5.80 10.44 -9.24
CA ASP A 147 7.14 11.02 -9.16
C ASP A 147 8.28 9.98 -9.14
N ALA A 148 8.58 9.44 -10.33
CA ALA A 148 9.92 9.03 -10.74
C ALA A 148 10.41 10.03 -11.80
#